data_AF-A0A962MGD9-F1
#
_entry.id   AF-A0A962MGD9-F1
#
_cell.length_a   1.000
_cell.length_b   1.000
_cell.length_c   1.000
_cell.angle_alpha   90.00
_cell.angle_beta   90.00
_cell.angle_gamma   90.00
#
_symmetry.space_group_name_H-M   'P 1'
#
loop_
_entity.id
_entity.type
_entity.pdbx_description
1 polymer ?
#
loop_
_entity_poly.entity_id
_entity_poly.type
_entity_poly.pdbx_seq_one_letter_code
_entity_poly.pdbx_strand_id
1 'polypeptide(L)'
;GSEASGINNRGDIVGASGLTGGDHHAVIWPKGGAIEELGTLTGHTSSKALAINNTGEVVGISEYNSNGHISDERAFMWTEQRGMEDLNDLVLSSSDFVLSHAIAISPRGLITAVGRHLDPDAEGHAHGTHELPLQVFRLSPQQLGRAK
;
A
#
# COMPACT_ATOMS: atom_id res chain seq x y z
N GLY A 1 3.74 13.55 -13.00
CA GLY A 1 5.14 13.07 -13.17
C GLY A 1 5.16 11.59 -12.87
N SER A 2 6.22 10.87 -13.23
CA SER A 2 6.34 9.44 -12.91
C SER A 2 7.62 9.21 -12.11
N GLU A 3 7.57 8.25 -11.20
CA GLU A 3 8.66 7.91 -10.27
C GLU A 3 8.79 6.40 -10.16
N ALA A 4 10.04 5.92 -10.10
CA ALA A 4 10.35 4.52 -9.83
C ALA A 4 10.82 4.36 -8.38
N SER A 5 10.27 3.37 -7.68
CA SER A 5 10.48 3.16 -6.24
C SER A 5 11.18 1.83 -5.93
N GLY A 6 11.01 0.81 -6.77
CA GLY A 6 11.55 -0.53 -6.52
C GLY A 6 11.88 -1.29 -7.80
N ILE A 7 12.81 -2.24 -7.71
CA ILE A 7 13.20 -3.14 -8.80
C ILE A 7 13.49 -4.53 -8.25
N ASN A 8 13.10 -5.57 -8.99
CA ASN A 8 13.43 -6.97 -8.65
C ASN A 8 14.59 -7.52 -9.53
N ASN A 9 15.06 -8.74 -9.21
CA ASN A 9 16.17 -9.36 -9.94
C ASN A 9 15.83 -9.79 -11.38
N ARG A 10 14.55 -9.83 -11.74
CA ARG A 10 14.11 -10.06 -13.13
C ARG A 10 14.20 -8.79 -13.97
N GLY A 11 14.35 -7.64 -13.33
CA GLY A 11 14.39 -6.32 -13.94
C GLY A 11 13.02 -5.65 -14.05
N ASP A 12 12.00 -6.18 -13.35
CA ASP A 12 10.70 -5.51 -13.24
C ASP A 12 10.83 -4.35 -12.25
N ILE A 13 10.38 -3.17 -12.65
CA ILE A 13 10.42 -1.95 -11.86
C ILE A 13 9.01 -1.61 -11.42
N VAL A 14 8.83 -1.08 -10.21
CA VAL A 14 7.54 -0.56 -9.74
C VAL A 14 7.67 0.88 -9.27
N GLY A 15 6.56 1.59 -9.23
CA GLY A 15 6.52 2.96 -8.75
C GLY A 15 5.15 3.59 -8.95
N ALA A 16 5.15 4.85 -9.36
CA ALA A 16 3.94 5.64 -9.53
C ALA A 16 3.96 6.38 -10.87
N SER A 17 2.82 6.44 -11.54
CA SER A 17 2.61 7.23 -12.75
C SER A 17 1.56 8.31 -12.46
N GLY A 18 1.90 9.56 -12.73
CA GLY A 18 1.01 10.69 -12.48
C GLY A 18 -0.08 10.82 -13.52
N LEU A 19 -1.29 11.08 -13.04
CA LEU A 19 -2.50 11.30 -13.83
C LEU A 19 -2.82 12.79 -13.96
N THR A 20 -3.74 13.09 -14.87
CA THR A 20 -4.38 14.41 -14.93
C THR A 20 -5.17 14.66 -13.65
N GLY A 21 -4.88 15.77 -12.97
CA GLY A 21 -5.54 16.12 -11.69
C GLY A 21 -4.64 16.01 -10.46
N GLY A 22 -3.41 15.47 -10.61
CA GLY A 22 -2.42 15.41 -9.54
C GLY A 22 -2.36 14.08 -8.79
N ASP A 23 -3.33 13.20 -9.02
CA ASP A 23 -3.32 11.82 -8.52
C ASP A 23 -2.25 11.00 -9.21
N HIS A 24 -1.82 9.93 -8.54
CA HIS A 24 -0.88 8.94 -9.08
C HIS A 24 -1.48 7.55 -8.98
N HIS A 25 -1.14 6.68 -9.91
CA HIS A 25 -1.43 5.25 -9.80
C HIS A 25 -0.15 4.43 -9.71
N ALA A 26 -0.23 3.37 -8.91
CA ALA A 26 0.79 2.36 -8.81
C ALA A 26 0.93 1.62 -10.15
N VAL A 27 2.16 1.51 -10.61
CA VAL A 27 2.48 0.88 -11.90
C VAL A 27 3.63 -0.10 -11.77
N ILE A 28 3.65 -1.08 -12.68
CA ILE A 28 4.79 -1.95 -12.93
C ILE A 28 5.29 -1.73 -14.36
N TRP A 29 6.61 -1.69 -14.52
CA TRP A 29 7.33 -1.72 -15.78
C TRP A 29 8.05 -3.07 -15.88
N PRO A 30 7.42 -4.10 -16.49
CA PRO A 30 8.06 -5.39 -16.69
C PRO A 30 9.27 -5.24 -17.61
N LYS A 31 10.31 -6.05 -17.39
CA LYS A 31 11.49 -6.01 -18.26
C LYS A 31 11.12 -6.38 -19.70
N GLY A 32 11.18 -5.41 -20.61
CA GLY A 32 10.87 -5.60 -22.03
C GLY A 32 9.37 -5.73 -22.33
N GLY A 33 8.50 -5.42 -21.35
CA GLY A 33 7.05 -5.43 -21.50
C GLY A 33 6.45 -4.03 -21.58
N ALA A 34 5.13 -3.98 -21.75
CA ALA A 34 4.35 -2.75 -21.63
C ALA A 34 4.11 -2.41 -20.16
N ILE A 35 3.95 -1.12 -19.87
CA ILE A 35 3.57 -0.63 -18.53
C ILE A 35 2.20 -1.17 -18.17
N GLU A 36 2.05 -1.64 -16.94
CA GLU A 36 0.77 -2.08 -16.40
C GLU A 36 0.41 -1.25 -15.17
N GLU A 37 -0.85 -0.82 -15.13
CA GLU A 37 -1.46 -0.12 -14.02
C GLU A 37 -1.97 -1.14 -13.00
N LEU A 38 -1.55 -1.00 -11.74
CA LEU A 38 -1.96 -1.91 -10.66
C LEU A 38 -3.30 -1.51 -10.02
N GLY A 39 -3.80 -0.32 -10.35
CA GLY A 39 -5.06 0.23 -9.85
C GLY A 39 -4.96 0.87 -8.46
N THR A 40 -6.10 0.97 -7.79
CA THR A 40 -6.25 1.48 -6.42
C THR A 40 -7.10 0.52 -5.60
N LEU A 41 -7.09 0.65 -4.27
CA LEU A 41 -8.09 -0.02 -3.44
C LEU A 41 -9.49 0.55 -3.75
N THR A 42 -10.53 -0.25 -3.52
CA THR A 42 -11.91 0.18 -3.81
C THR A 42 -12.23 1.45 -3.05
N GLY A 43 -12.67 2.49 -3.77
CA GLY A 43 -13.01 3.79 -3.21
C GLY A 43 -11.83 4.77 -3.14
N HIS A 44 -10.59 4.32 -3.28
CA HIS A 44 -9.40 5.18 -3.31
C HIS A 44 -9.14 5.76 -4.71
N THR A 45 -8.49 6.92 -4.77
CA THR A 45 -8.24 7.68 -6.01
C THR A 45 -6.77 7.72 -6.40
N SER A 46 -5.86 7.36 -5.49
CA SER A 46 -4.43 7.32 -5.77
C SER A 46 -3.76 6.09 -5.17
N SER A 47 -2.63 5.69 -5.74
CA SER A 47 -1.77 4.62 -5.23
C SER A 47 -0.32 4.80 -5.67
N LYS A 48 0.59 4.21 -4.90
CA LYS A 48 2.03 4.16 -5.20
C LYS A 48 2.57 2.79 -4.82
N ALA A 49 3.25 2.12 -5.73
CA ALA A 49 4.01 0.93 -5.42
C ALA A 49 5.37 1.33 -4.82
N LEU A 50 5.70 0.76 -3.66
CA LEU A 50 6.93 1.10 -2.92
C LEU A 50 7.98 0.01 -3.03
N ALA A 51 7.57 -1.25 -3.10
CA ALA A 51 8.49 -2.37 -3.23
C ALA A 51 7.90 -3.53 -4.04
N ILE A 52 8.78 -4.30 -4.66
CA ILE A 52 8.48 -5.51 -5.41
C ILE A 52 9.49 -6.58 -5.02
N ASN A 53 9.06 -7.84 -4.93
CA ASN A 53 9.96 -8.97 -4.75
C ASN A 53 10.17 -9.79 -6.03
N ASN A 54 11.01 -10.83 -5.94
CA ASN A 54 11.37 -11.69 -7.07
C ASN A 54 10.28 -12.67 -7.50
N THR A 55 9.17 -12.77 -6.77
CA THR A 55 7.98 -13.53 -7.22
C THR A 55 7.01 -12.62 -7.99
N GLY A 56 7.16 -11.29 -7.91
CA GLY A 56 6.29 -10.32 -8.58
C GLY A 56 5.20 -9.78 -7.67
N GLU A 57 5.26 -10.06 -6.37
CA GLU A 57 4.37 -9.46 -5.39
C GLU A 57 4.81 -8.02 -5.14
N VAL A 58 3.85 -7.11 -5.18
CA VAL A 58 4.07 -5.67 -5.04
C VAL A 58 3.39 -5.19 -3.78
N VAL A 59 4.01 -4.29 -3.05
CA VAL A 59 3.43 -3.65 -1.87
C VAL A 59 3.57 -2.14 -1.95
N GLY A 60 2.67 -1.44 -1.28
CA GLY A 60 2.72 0.01 -1.26
C GLY A 60 1.60 0.63 -0.45
N ILE A 61 1.14 1.78 -0.94
CA ILE A 61 0.10 2.61 -0.34
C ILE A 61 -0.97 2.93 -1.37
N SER A 62 -2.24 2.86 -0.97
CA SER A 62 -3.36 3.45 -1.69
C SER A 62 -3.98 4.54 -0.83
N GLU A 63 -4.38 5.64 -1.46
CA GLU A 63 -4.80 6.88 -0.82
C GLU A 63 -6.18 7.29 -1.35
N TYR A 64 -7.06 7.74 -0.46
CA TYR A 64 -8.18 8.58 -0.85
C TYR A 64 -7.72 10.04 -0.84
N ASN A 65 -7.56 10.58 -2.05
CA ASN A 65 -7.21 11.97 -2.28
C ASN A 65 -8.41 12.72 -2.87
N SER A 66 -8.79 13.82 -2.20
CA SER A 66 -9.77 14.77 -2.72
C SER A 66 -9.14 16.15 -2.80
N ASN A 67 -8.92 16.64 -4.03
CA ASN A 67 -8.36 17.97 -4.31
C ASN A 67 -7.03 18.26 -3.60
N GLY A 68 -6.14 17.25 -3.52
CA GLY A 68 -4.84 17.36 -2.86
C GLY A 68 -4.87 17.12 -1.34
N HIS A 69 -6.03 16.79 -0.77
CA HIS A 69 -6.16 16.39 0.62
C HIS A 69 -6.30 14.87 0.74
N ILE A 70 -5.32 14.24 1.40
CA ILE A 70 -5.36 12.81 1.74
C ILE A 70 -6.13 12.66 3.04
N SER A 71 -7.27 11.98 3.00
CA SER A 71 -8.08 11.68 4.19
C SER A 71 -8.03 10.21 4.58
N ASP A 72 -7.56 9.34 3.70
CA ASP A 72 -7.38 7.93 4.01
C ASP A 72 -6.15 7.33 3.32
N GLU A 73 -5.45 6.47 4.04
CA GLU A 73 -4.25 5.76 3.59
C GLU A 73 -4.32 4.30 4.05
N ARG A 74 -4.08 3.39 3.11
CA ARG A 74 -4.11 1.95 3.37
C ARG A 74 -2.91 1.28 2.70
N ALA A 75 -2.24 0.43 3.47
CA ALA A 75 -1.19 -0.42 2.95
C ALA A 75 -1.83 -1.52 2.08
N PHE A 76 -1.31 -1.71 0.87
CA PHE A 76 -1.81 -2.76 -0.02
C PHE A 76 -0.75 -3.84 -0.29
N MET A 77 -1.23 -5.01 -0.68
CA MET A 77 -0.47 -6.02 -1.40
C MET A 77 -1.14 -6.28 -2.75
N TRP A 78 -0.35 -6.39 -3.81
CA TRP A 78 -0.81 -6.72 -5.15
C TRP A 78 -0.14 -8.00 -5.65
N THR A 79 -0.94 -8.83 -6.29
CA THR A 79 -0.47 -9.98 -7.07
C THR A 79 -1.22 -10.01 -8.41
N GLU A 80 -0.59 -10.54 -9.44
CA GLU A 80 -1.21 -10.72 -10.76
C GLU A 80 -2.53 -11.51 -10.68
N GLN A 81 -2.65 -12.44 -9.72
CA GLN A 81 -3.79 -13.32 -9.57
C GLN A 81 -4.96 -12.71 -8.79
N ARG A 82 -4.68 -11.80 -7.84
CA ARG A 82 -5.67 -11.26 -6.90
C ARG A 82 -5.92 -9.77 -7.07
N GLY A 83 -5.10 -9.07 -7.86
CA GLY A 83 -5.13 -7.62 -7.93
C GLY A 83 -4.67 -6.99 -6.62
N MET A 84 -5.09 -5.74 -6.39
CA MET A 84 -4.74 -4.96 -5.18
C MET A 84 -5.68 -5.33 -4.02
N GLU A 85 -5.10 -5.73 -2.90
CA GLU A 85 -5.81 -6.11 -1.68
C GLU A 85 -5.32 -5.29 -0.48
N ASP A 86 -6.25 -4.90 0.39
CA ASP A 86 -5.94 -4.15 1.61
C ASP A 86 -5.27 -5.09 2.63
N LEU A 87 -4.06 -4.73 3.09
CA LEU A 87 -3.36 -5.53 4.09
C LEU A 87 -4.10 -5.56 5.44
N ASN A 88 -4.88 -4.53 5.76
CA ASN A 88 -5.67 -4.50 6.99
C ASN A 88 -6.71 -5.63 6.99
N ASP A 89 -7.34 -5.91 5.86
CA ASP A 89 -8.30 -7.01 5.70
C ASP A 89 -7.61 -8.39 5.75
N LEU A 90 -6.36 -8.48 5.27
CA LEU A 90 -5.62 -9.73 5.22
C LEU A 90 -5.03 -10.16 6.56
N VAL A 91 -4.60 -9.21 7.42
CA VAL A 91 -3.86 -9.54 8.66
C VAL A 91 -4.57 -9.16 9.95
N LEU A 92 -5.54 -8.23 9.93
CA LEU A 92 -6.03 -7.56 11.13
C LEU A 92 -7.55 -7.36 11.06
N SER A 93 -8.33 -8.45 11.17
CA SER A 93 -9.79 -8.35 11.27
C SER A 93 -10.28 -7.67 12.57
N SER A 94 -9.39 -7.31 13.51
CA SER A 94 -9.74 -6.64 14.77
C SER A 94 -8.54 -5.97 15.47
N SER A 95 -7.92 -4.94 14.87
CA SER A 95 -6.82 -4.21 15.54
C SER A 95 -7.14 -2.74 15.74
N ASP A 96 -6.64 -2.16 16.84
CA ASP A 96 -6.68 -0.72 17.12
C ASP A 96 -5.72 0.07 16.20
N PHE A 97 -5.28 -0.52 15.09
CA PHE A 97 -4.34 0.06 14.14
C PHE A 97 -4.86 -0.01 12.72
N VAL A 98 -4.41 0.97 11.96
CA VAL A 98 -4.51 1.00 10.51
C VAL A 98 -3.10 0.99 9.94
N LEU A 99 -2.78 -0.04 9.16
CA LEU A 99 -1.60 -0.08 8.32
C LEU A 99 -1.79 0.90 7.16
N SER A 100 -0.96 1.94 7.11
CA SER A 100 -1.02 2.97 6.06
C SER A 100 -0.01 2.71 4.94
N HIS A 101 1.16 2.15 5.26
CA HIS A 101 2.24 1.94 4.28
C HIS A 101 2.83 0.54 4.40
N ALA A 102 2.98 -0.16 3.28
CA ALA A 102 3.86 -1.32 3.17
C ALA A 102 5.12 -0.93 2.41
N ILE A 103 6.25 -0.86 3.12
CA ILE A 103 7.47 -0.18 2.66
C ILE A 103 8.43 -1.16 2.00
N ALA A 104 8.46 -2.41 2.44
CA ALA A 104 9.38 -3.41 1.92
C ALA A 104 8.74 -4.80 1.92
N ILE A 105 9.10 -5.60 0.93
CA ILE A 105 8.74 -7.01 0.83
C ILE A 105 9.98 -7.85 0.51
N SER A 106 10.18 -8.93 1.26
CA SER A 106 11.28 -9.87 1.02
C SER A 106 10.92 -10.91 -0.05
N PRO A 107 11.91 -11.66 -0.60
CA PRO A 107 11.65 -12.77 -1.51
C PRO A 107 10.80 -13.91 -0.93
N ARG A 108 10.62 -13.96 0.40
CA ARG A 108 9.76 -14.95 1.08
C ARG A 108 8.40 -14.38 1.46
N GLY A 109 8.02 -13.21 0.94
CA GLY A 109 6.73 -12.57 1.22
C GLY A 109 6.60 -11.94 2.62
N LEU A 110 7.69 -11.81 3.38
CA LEU A 110 7.69 -11.02 4.60
C LEU A 110 7.58 -9.52 4.24
N ILE A 111 6.63 -8.81 4.85
CA ILE A 111 6.37 -7.38 4.62
C ILE A 111 6.77 -6.57 5.87
N THR A 112 7.47 -5.46 5.66
CA THR A 112 7.64 -4.40 6.66
C THR A 112 6.60 -3.31 6.36
N ALA A 113 5.74 -3.04 7.33
CA ALA A 113 4.68 -2.04 7.21
C ALA A 113 4.74 -1.02 8.33
N VAL A 114 4.14 0.14 8.11
CA VAL A 114 3.91 1.17 9.12
C VAL A 114 2.41 1.33 9.30
N GLY A 115 1.98 1.47 10.54
CA GLY A 115 0.60 1.76 10.88
C GLY A 115 0.48 2.80 11.99
N ARG A 116 -0.72 3.37 12.09
CA ARG A 116 -1.10 4.34 13.12
C ARG A 116 -2.20 3.75 13.98
N HIS A 117 -2.21 4.12 15.25
CA HIS A 117 -3.31 3.77 16.13
C HIS A 117 -4.58 4.49 15.65
N LEU A 118 -5.71 3.81 15.71
CA LEU A 118 -7.02 4.44 15.61
C LEU A 118 -7.21 5.25 16.89
N ASP A 119 -7.53 6.53 16.73
CA ASP A 119 -8.00 7.36 17.83
C ASP A 119 -9.48 7.03 18.07
N PRO A 120 -9.84 6.35 19.18
CA PRO A 120 -11.23 6.01 19.46
C PRO A 120 -12.11 7.26 19.64
N ASP A 121 -11.51 8.42 19.92
CA ASP A 121 -12.21 9.69 20.16
C ASP A 121 -12.35 10.56 18.90
N ALA A 122 -11.88 10.09 17.73
CA ALA A 122 -11.97 10.84 16.47
C ALA A 122 -13.43 11.07 16.00
N GLU A 123 -14.40 10.32 16.52
CA GLU A 123 -15.82 10.61 16.33
C GLU A 123 -16.29 11.72 17.28
N GLY A 124 -16.00 12.98 16.91
CA GLY A 124 -16.82 14.12 17.31
C GLY A 124 -16.22 15.17 18.24
N HIS A 125 -14.99 15.01 18.73
CA HIS A 125 -14.34 16.06 19.52
C HIS A 125 -12.95 16.42 18.99
N ALA A 126 -12.80 17.68 18.59
CA ALA A 126 -11.53 18.28 18.22
C ALA A 126 -10.63 18.39 19.46
N HIS A 127 -9.99 17.29 19.83
CA HIS A 127 -8.87 17.30 20.76
C HIS A 127 -7.57 17.45 19.97
N GLY A 128 -6.64 18.23 20.55
CA GLY A 128 -5.43 18.70 19.91
C GLY A 128 -4.58 17.59 19.29
N THR A 129 -3.80 18.00 18.29
CA THR A 129 -2.87 17.24 17.46
C THR A 129 -1.96 16.30 18.27
N HIS A 130 -2.47 15.16 18.72
CA HIS A 130 -1.66 14.02 19.09
C HIS A 130 -1.56 13.14 17.86
N GLU A 131 -0.51 13.33 17.08
CA GLU A 131 -0.06 12.26 16.18
C GLU A 131 0.26 11.06 17.07
N LEU A 132 -0.65 10.08 17.10
CA LEU A 132 -0.37 8.80 17.76
C LEU A 132 0.87 8.21 17.09
N PRO A 133 1.79 7.62 17.87
CA PRO A 133 3.08 7.20 17.35
C PRO A 133 2.90 6.18 16.23
N LEU A 134 3.60 6.39 15.12
CA LEU A 134 3.73 5.40 14.06
C LEU A 134 4.41 4.15 14.62
N GLN A 135 3.86 2.98 14.29
CA GLN A 135 4.45 1.70 14.65
C GLN A 135 4.87 0.93 13.41
N VAL A 136 6.00 0.23 13.52
CA VAL A 136 6.51 -0.64 12.47
C VAL A 136 6.05 -2.07 12.74
N PHE A 137 5.41 -2.67 11.76
CA PHE A 137 4.90 -4.03 11.78
C PHE A 137 5.71 -4.92 10.85
N ARG A 138 5.85 -6.18 11.25
CA ARG A 138 6.43 -7.24 10.43
C ARG A 138 5.35 -8.28 10.17
N LEU A 139 4.88 -8.35 8.92
CA LEU A 139 3.82 -9.26 8.49
C LEU A 139 4.42 -10.46 7.77
N SER A 140 3.99 -11.66 8.14
CA SER A 140 4.44 -12.91 7.53
C SER A 140 3.39 -13.47 6.57
N PRO A 141 3.80 -14.28 5.57
CA PRO A 141 2.86 -14.93 4.65
C PRO A 141 1.78 -15.75 5.34
N GLN A 142 2.08 -16.34 6.51
CA GLN A 142 1.10 -17.09 7.29
C GLN A 142 -0.02 -16.22 7.83
N GLN A 143 0.25 -14.93 8.09
CA GLN A 143 -0.77 -13.96 8.50
C GLN A 143 -1.64 -13.56 7.30
N LEU A 144 -1.04 -13.44 6.10
CA LEU A 144 -1.70 -13.04 4.86
C LEU A 144 -2.58 -14.14 4.22
N GLY A 145 -2.44 -15.40 4.67
CA GLY A 145 -3.11 -16.58 4.12
C GLY A 145 -4.36 -17.06 4.87
N ARG A 146 -4.97 -16.23 5.74
CA ARG A 146 -6.19 -16.58 6.50
C ARG A 146 -7.51 -16.09 5.90
N ALA A 147 -7.53 -15.68 4.64
CA ALA A 147 -8.79 -15.61 3.88
C ALA A 147 -8.94 -16.94 3.11
N LYS A 148 -9.76 -17.84 3.67
CA LYS A 148 -10.25 -19.04 2.96
C LYS A 148 -11.48 -18.68 2.16
#